data_AF-A0A7J4HWD0-F1
#
_entry.id   AF-A0A7J4HWD0-F1
#
_cell.length_a   1.000
_cell.length_b   1.000
_cell.length_c   1.000
_cell.angle_alpha   90.00
_cell.angle_beta   90.00
_cell.angle_gamma   90.00
#
_symmetry.space_group_name_H-M   'P 1'
#
loop_
_entity.id
_entity.type
_entity.pdbx_description
1 polymer ?
#
loop_
_entity_poly.entity_id
_entity_poly.type
_entity_poly.pdbx_seq_one_letter_code
_entity_poly.pdbx_strand_id
1 'polypeptide(L)' 'MTDEENEEIEVEIMEFTLDEDEIDELIAKLIELKETKSQTSFEIDDENELMINYGEDSECTEDEESGENEE' A
#
# COMPACT_ATOMS: atom_id res chain seq x y z
N MET A 1 -23.44 -26.53 1.10
CA MET A 1 -22.89 -26.01 2.37
C MET A 1 -21.43 -26.40 2.34
N THR A 2 -20.49 -25.54 1.97
CA THR A 2 -20.46 -24.07 1.84
C THR A 2 -19.50 -23.77 0.69
N ASP A 3 -19.92 -22.91 -0.23
CA ASP A 3 -19.09 -22.38 -1.31
C ASP A 3 -18.18 -21.30 -0.68
N GLU A 4 -16.90 -21.60 -0.53
CA GLU A 4 -15.87 -20.61 -0.19
C GLU A 4 -15.49 -19.90 -1.50
N GLU A 5 -16.17 -18.79 -1.78
CA GLU A 5 -15.81 -17.87 -2.86
C GLU A 5 -14.49 -17.18 -2.48
N ASN A 6 -13.41 -17.62 -3.11
CA ASN A 6 -12.14 -16.93 -3.12
C ASN A 6 -12.34 -15.68 -3.99
N GLU A 7 -12.83 -14.59 -3.40
CA GLU A 7 -13.00 -13.30 -4.08
C GLU A 7 -11.62 -12.81 -4.51
N GLU A 8 -11.30 -12.99 -5.81
CA GLU A 8 -10.11 -12.42 -6.43
C GLU A 8 -10.16 -10.89 -6.25
N ILE A 9 -9.33 -10.35 -5.36
CA ILE A 9 -9.23 -8.91 -5.17
C ILE A 9 -8.58 -8.33 -6.43
N GLU A 10 -9.39 -7.81 -7.34
CA GLU A 10 -8.91 -7.04 -8.49
C GLU A 10 -8.29 -5.73 -7.98
N VAL A 11 -6.96 -5.66 -7.94
CA VAL A 11 -6.23 -4.45 -7.57
C VAL A 11 -5.94 -3.64 -8.83
N GLU A 12 -6.49 -2.43 -8.92
CA GLU A 12 -6.14 -1.46 -9.95
C GLU A 12 -4.78 -0.83 -9.63
N ILE A 13 -3.79 -1.02 -10.51
CA ILE A 13 -2.47 -0.40 -10.38
C ILE A 13 -2.49 0.95 -11.10
N MET A 14 -2.21 2.02 -10.37
CA MET A 14 -1.99 3.35 -10.93
C MET A 14 -0.49 3.66 -10.95
N GLU A 15 0.01 4.18 -12.09
CA GLU A 15 1.42 4.54 -12.28
C GLU A 15 1.59 6.07 -12.32
N PHE A 16 2.55 6.57 -11.55
CA PHE A 16 2.90 7.99 -11.48
C PHE A 16 4.43 8.17 -11.52
N THR A 17 4.90 9.32 -12.02
CA THR A 17 6.33 9.66 -12.06
C THR A 17 6.59 10.82 -11.12
N LEU A 18 7.61 10.69 -10.28
CA LEU A 18 8.05 11.71 -9.35
C LEU A 18 9.50 12.11 -9.63
N ASP A 19 9.82 13.38 -9.46
CA ASP A 19 11.19 13.89 -9.45
C ASP A 19 11.87 13.76 -8.07
N GLU A 20 13.13 14.20 -7.99
CA GLU A 20 13.94 14.06 -6.76
C GLU A 20 13.34 14.83 -5.57
N ASP A 21 12.84 16.05 -5.81
CA ASP A 21 12.28 16.91 -4.78
C ASP A 21 10.93 16.34 -4.27
N GLU A 22 10.11 15.83 -5.19
CA GLU A 22 8.83 15.18 -4.91
C GLU A 22 9.01 13.88 -4.10
N ILE A 23 10.04 13.09 -4.42
CA ILE A 23 10.39 11.88 -3.66
C ILE A 23 10.78 12.23 -2.23
N ASP A 24 11.63 13.25 -2.03
CA ASP A 24 12.06 13.68 -0.70
C ASP A 24 10.88 14.20 0.14
N GLU A 25 9.94 14.92 -0.47
CA GLU A 25 8.71 15.35 0.19
C GLU A 25 7.84 14.16 0.63
N LEU A 26 7.62 13.18 -0.27
CA LEU A 26 6.83 11.99 0.05
C LEU A 26 7.46 11.21 1.20
N ILE A 27 8.79 11.05 1.21
CA ILE A 27 9.52 10.41 2.31
C ILE A 27 9.29 11.14 3.62
N ALA A 28 9.37 12.47 3.63
CA ALA A 28 9.16 13.27 4.84
C ALA A 28 7.73 13.09 5.40
N LYS A 29 6.72 13.10 4.53
CA LYS A 29 5.32 12.87 4.91
C LYS A 29 5.09 11.46 5.47
N LEU A 30 5.72 10.44 4.89
CA LEU A 30 5.64 9.06 5.38
C LEU A 30 6.30 8.89 6.76
N ILE A 31 7.41 9.60 7.02
CA ILE A 31 8.04 9.63 8.34
C ILE A 31 7.08 10.28 9.35
N GLU A 32 6.48 11.42 9.03
CA GLU A 32 5.49 12.08 9.90
C GLU A 32 4.29 11.18 10.17
N LEU A 33 3.76 10.49 9.15
CA LEU A 33 2.65 9.53 9.30
C LEU A 33 3.03 8.40 10.26
N LYS A 34 4.26 7.88 10.20
CA LYS A 34 4.75 6.85 11.12
C LYS A 34 4.84 7.33 12.57
N GLU A 35 5.27 8.58 12.79
CA GLU A 35 5.43 9.15 14.13
C GLU A 35 4.10 9.58 14.75
N THR A 36 3.24 10.22 13.95
CA THR A 36 1.99 10.83 14.41
C THR A 36 0.80 9.89 14.29
N LYS A 37 0.91 8.83 13.47
CA LYS A 37 -0.19 7.96 13.04
C LYS A 37 -1.36 8.73 12.43
N SER A 38 -1.12 9.95 11.97
CA SER A 38 -2.12 10.82 11.36
C SER A 38 -2.12 10.63 9.86
N GLN A 39 -3.30 10.73 9.25
CA GLN A 39 -3.47 10.67 7.80
C GLN A 39 -2.62 11.75 7.13
N THR A 40 -1.97 11.39 6.02
CA THR A 40 -1.25 12.34 5.16
C THR A 40 -1.76 12.26 3.73
N SER A 41 -1.59 13.35 2.99
CA SER A 41 -1.90 13.40 1.57
C SER A 41 -0.74 13.94 0.75
N PHE A 42 -0.66 13.51 -0.50
CA PHE A 42 0.39 13.87 -1.44
C PHE A 42 -0.25 14.19 -2.79
N GLU A 43 -0.12 15.43 -3.24
CA GLU A 43 -0.58 15.86 -4.56
C GLU A 43 0.35 15.25 -5.61
N ILE A 44 -0.19 14.43 -6.51
CA ILE A 44 0.60 13.79 -7.57
C ILE A 44 0.58 14.65 -8.84
N ASP A 45 -0.55 15.27 -9.13
CA ASP A 45 -0.72 16.22 -10.22
C ASP A 45 -1.82 17.24 -9.87
N ASP A 46 -2.18 18.11 -10.83
CA ASP A 46 -3.18 19.16 -10.64
C ASP A 46 -4.60 18.62 -10.33
N GLU A 47 -4.86 17.34 -10.59
CA GLU A 47 -6.18 16.71 -10.49
C GLU A 47 -6.24 15.58 -9.46
N ASN A 48 -5.10 14.97 -9.11
CA ASN A 48 -5.02 13.73 -8.34
C ASN A 48 -4.20 13.88 -7.04
N GLU A 49 -4.72 13.30 -5.95
CA GLU A 49 -4.07 13.25 -4.64
C GLU A 49 -4.00 11.81 -4.11
N LEU A 50 -2.82 11.39 -3.66
CA LEU A 50 -2.61 10.14 -2.95
C LEU A 50 -2.85 10.34 -1.44
N MET A 51 -3.90 9.70 -0.92
CA MET A 51 -4.19 9.67 0.52
C MET A 51 -3.65 8.41 1.16
N ILE A 52 -2.85 8.58 2.24
CA ILE A 52 -2.19 7.48 2.94
C ILE A 52 -2.61 7.51 4.41
N ASN A 53 -3.00 6.35 4.93
CA ASN A 53 -3.42 6.16 6.31
C ASN A 53 -2.49 5.17 7.01
N TYR A 54 -2.23 5.41 8.30
CA TYR A 54 -1.52 4.44 9.14
C TYR A 54 -2.49 3.33 9.55
N GLY A 55 -2.24 2.10 9.11
CA GLY A 55 -2.93 0.90 9.59
C GLY A 55 -2.21 0.30 10.81
N GLU A 56 -2.90 0.09 11.92
CA GLU A 56 -2.35 -0.56 13.12
C GLU A 56 -2.28 -2.09 12.99
N ASP A 57 -3.01 -2.67 12.04
CA ASP A 57 -3.02 -4.11 11.73
C ASP A 57 -2.20 -4.39 10.47
N SER A 58 -0.90 -4.60 10.65
CA SER A 58 -0.15 -5.41 9.70
C SER A 58 -0.52 -6.87 9.99
N GLU A 59 -1.67 -7.33 9.49
CA GLU A 59 -1.81 -8.73 9.11
C GLU A 59 -0.80 -8.93 7.96
N CYS A 60 0.44 -9.18 8.35
CA CYS A 60 1.43 -9.81 7.51
C CYS A 60 0.77 -11.11 7.07
N THR A 61 0.19 -11.12 5.86
CA THR A 61 -0.09 -12.36 5.17
C THR A 61 1.27 -12.98 4.93
N GLU A 62 1.73 -13.77 5.91
CA GLU A 62 2.78 -14.74 5.71
C GLU A 62 2.26 -15.63 4.59
N ASP A 63 2.69 -15.34 3.36
CA ASP A 63 2.69 -16.30 2.27
C ASP A 63 3.56 -17.46 2.80
N GLU A 64 2.90 -18.44 3.43
CA GLU A 64 3.50 -19.72 3.72
C GLU A 64 3.86 -20.31 2.36
N GLU A 65 5.11 -20.14 1.93
CA GLU A 65 5.74 -20.94 0.88
C GLU A 65 5.58 -22.42 1.28
N SER A 66 4.45 -23.01 0.88
CA SER A 66 4.23 -24.45 0.95
C SER A 66 5.11 -25.09 -0.10
N GLY A 67 6.32 -25.44 0.33
CA GLY A 67 7.18 -26.34 -0.40
C GLY A 67 6.55 -27.73 -0.46
N GLU A 68 5.94 -28.07 -1.59
CA GLU A 68 5.66 -29.44 -1.99
C GLU A 68 5.91 -29.60 -3.49
N ASN A 69 7.15 -29.98 -3.85
CA ASN A 69 7.38 -30.75 -5.07
C ASN A 69 7.77 -32.16 -4.63
N GLU A 70 6.77 -33.02 -4.48
CA GLU A 70 6.95 -34.47 -4.51
C GLU A 70 6.73 -34.95 -5.95
N GLU A 71 7.82 -35.35 -6.64
CA GLU A 71 7.83 -36.44 -7.63
C GLU A 71 9.15 -37.21 -7.56
#